data_AF-A0A9X1IL37-F1
#
_entry.id   AF-A0A9X1IL37-F1
#
_cell.length_a   1.000
_cell.length_b   1.000
_cell.length_c   1.000
_cell.angle_alpha   90.00
_cell.angle_beta   90.00
_cell.angle_gamma   90.00
#
_symmetry.space_group_name_H-M   'P 1'
#
loop_
_entity.id
_entity.type
_entity.pdbx_description
1 polymer ?
#
loop_
_entity_poly.entity_id
_entity_poly.type
_entity_poly.pdbx_seq_one_letter_code
_entity_poly.pdbx_strand_id
1 'polypeptide(L)'
;MDLAEVRPTAWMDRWTVLDLGDGLALFGFAPELRRRSGLSWMRSAPLVRLDLRLSLAMTEGGIVYGLGRRFRLEDLTDEEGWAALQLLAERWFGGRVVPRDDLAAAKWLASQAMVRWLDVAPPPMKDHGLVERFLDAYGEVYLARRRNRQPA
;
A
#
# COMPACT_ATOMS: atom_id res chain seq x y z
N MET A 1 0.21 -22.34 13.63
CA MET A 1 0.75 -22.60 12.27
C MET A 1 2.25 -22.47 12.34
N ASP A 2 2.99 -23.51 11.96
CA ASP A 2 4.45 -23.44 11.88
C ASP A 2 4.83 -22.77 10.55
N LEU A 3 5.69 -21.73 10.60
CA LEU A 3 6.12 -21.02 9.40
C LEU A 3 7.08 -21.85 8.55
N ALA A 4 7.73 -22.87 9.12
CA ALA A 4 8.71 -23.72 8.42
C ALA A 4 8.11 -24.51 7.24
N GLU A 5 6.81 -24.81 7.27
CA GLU A 5 6.12 -25.58 6.23
C GLU A 5 5.27 -24.70 5.29
N VAL A 6 5.19 -23.39 5.56
CA VAL A 6 4.27 -22.50 4.85
C VAL A 6 4.97 -21.85 3.66
N ARG A 7 4.43 -22.09 2.46
CA ARG A 7 4.87 -21.38 1.26
C ARG A 7 4.43 -19.91 1.31
N PRO A 8 5.32 -18.96 0.94
CA PRO A 8 4.93 -17.57 0.78
C PRO A 8 3.74 -17.42 -0.16
N THR A 9 2.77 -16.60 0.24
CA THR A 9 1.67 -16.16 -0.64
C THR A 9 2.03 -14.92 -1.45
N ALA A 10 3.10 -14.24 -1.06
CA ALA A 10 3.59 -13.01 -1.66
C ALA A 10 5.10 -12.86 -1.41
N TRP A 11 5.81 -12.09 -2.23
CA TRP A 11 7.23 -11.80 -2.05
C TRP A 11 7.48 -10.29 -1.96
N MET A 12 8.22 -9.84 -0.94
CA MET A 12 8.72 -8.46 -0.82
C MET A 12 10.24 -8.45 -0.99
N ASP A 13 10.73 -7.87 -2.09
CA ASP A 13 12.15 -7.75 -2.36
C ASP A 13 12.84 -6.71 -1.46
N ARG A 14 12.21 -5.55 -1.24
CA ARG A 14 12.66 -4.58 -0.23
C ARG A 14 11.65 -4.50 0.88
N TRP A 15 12.05 -4.59 2.15
CA TRP A 15 11.09 -4.48 3.25
C TRP A 15 11.68 -3.83 4.50
N THR A 16 10.80 -3.30 5.33
CA THR A 16 11.09 -2.83 6.68
C THR A 16 9.91 -3.12 7.60
N VAL A 17 10.15 -3.08 8.90
CA VAL A 17 9.11 -3.10 9.93
C VAL A 17 8.96 -1.69 10.45
N LEU A 18 7.72 -1.25 10.50
CA LEU A 18 7.33 0.01 11.10
C LEU A 18 6.74 -0.29 12.47
N ASP A 19 7.24 0.42 13.48
CA ASP A 19 6.57 0.54 14.76
C ASP A 19 5.65 1.76 14.70
N LEU A 20 4.35 1.51 14.85
CA LEU A 20 3.32 2.53 14.71
C LEU A 20 2.58 2.73 16.04
N GLY A 21 3.19 2.34 17.17
CA GLY A 21 2.69 2.55 18.53
C GLY A 21 1.77 1.42 19.01
N ASP A 22 0.67 1.18 18.29
CA ASP A 22 -0.32 0.16 18.66
C ASP A 22 -0.03 -1.21 18.04
N GLY A 23 1.06 -1.32 17.28
CA GLY A 23 1.48 -2.55 16.65
C GLY A 23 2.58 -2.36 15.63
N LEU A 24 3.05 -3.49 15.10
CA LEU A 24 4.05 -3.52 14.04
C LEU A 24 3.35 -3.70 12.68
N ALA A 25 3.84 -3.03 11.65
CA ALA A 25 3.39 -3.24 10.27
C ALA A 25 4.57 -3.57 9.36
N LEU A 26 4.31 -4.35 8.31
CA LEU A 26 5.30 -4.65 7.27
C LEU A 26 5.10 -3.67 6.11
N PHE A 27 6.16 -2.95 5.76
CA PHE A 27 6.16 -2.05 4.62
C PHE A 27 7.27 -2.45 3.65
N GLY A 28 6.97 -2.53 2.37
CA GLY A 28 7.96 -3.01 1.43
C GLY A 28 7.51 -3.06 -0.02
N PHE A 29 8.47 -3.29 -0.90
CA PHE A 29 8.33 -3.38 -2.34
C PHE A 29 8.18 -4.84 -2.78
N ALA A 30 7.08 -5.19 -3.43
CA ALA A 30 6.74 -6.50 -3.97
C ALA A 30 6.63 -6.44 -5.51
N PRO A 31 7.72 -6.74 -6.25
CA PRO A 31 7.73 -6.62 -7.72
C PRO A 31 6.82 -7.63 -8.42
N GLU A 32 6.58 -8.79 -7.78
CA GLU A 32 5.93 -9.93 -8.42
C GLU A 32 4.42 -10.05 -8.10
N LEU A 33 3.87 -9.14 -7.30
CA LEU A 33 2.45 -9.19 -6.92
C LEU A 33 1.53 -8.66 -8.04
N ARG A 34 1.67 -9.22 -9.26
CA ARG A 34 0.90 -8.87 -10.45
C ARG A 34 -0.62 -9.06 -10.32
N ARG A 35 -1.10 -9.81 -9.31
CA ARG A 35 -2.54 -9.99 -9.03
C ARG A 35 -3.19 -8.82 -8.29
N ARG A 36 -2.44 -7.81 -7.81
CA ARG A 36 -3.00 -6.56 -7.24
C ARG A 36 -2.39 -5.33 -7.92
N SER A 37 -2.87 -5.03 -9.12
CA SER A 37 -3.04 -3.65 -9.60
C SER A 37 -1.84 -2.69 -9.49
N GLY A 38 -0.59 -3.16 -9.66
CA GLY A 38 0.56 -2.33 -10.02
C GLY A 38 0.97 -1.22 -9.03
N LEU A 39 0.77 -1.42 -7.73
CA LEU A 39 1.58 -0.70 -6.72
C LEU A 39 2.65 -1.67 -6.27
N SER A 40 3.91 -1.28 -6.44
CA SER A 40 5.00 -2.12 -6.01
C SER A 40 5.17 -2.01 -4.49
N TRP A 41 4.83 -0.87 -3.88
CA TRP A 41 4.83 -0.70 -2.44
C TRP A 41 3.57 -1.25 -1.77
N MET A 42 3.78 -2.14 -0.80
CA MET A 42 2.77 -2.95 -0.14
C MET A 42 2.32 -2.31 1.16
N ARG A 43 1.00 -2.21 1.31
CA ARG A 43 0.32 -1.70 2.51
C ARG A 43 -0.17 -2.90 3.32
N SER A 44 0.70 -3.51 4.13
CA SER A 44 0.33 -4.72 4.84
C SER A 44 -0.72 -4.46 5.93
N ALA A 45 -1.48 -5.48 6.30
CA ALA A 45 -2.17 -5.49 7.59
C ALA A 45 -1.13 -5.60 8.73
N PRO A 46 -1.51 -5.35 9.99
CA PRO A 46 -0.61 -5.51 11.13
C PRO A 46 0.10 -6.87 11.13
N LEU A 47 1.36 -6.84 11.53
CA LEU A 47 2.27 -7.98 11.58
C LEU A 47 1.97 -8.79 12.84
N VAL A 48 1.68 -10.08 12.67
CA VAL A 48 1.42 -11.01 13.79
C VAL A 48 2.61 -11.91 14.08
N ARG A 49 3.46 -12.16 13.07
CA ARG A 49 4.67 -12.99 13.23
C ARG A 49 5.73 -12.59 12.23
N LEU A 50 6.99 -12.57 12.66
CA LEU A 50 8.17 -12.37 11.84
C LEU A 50 9.21 -13.42 12.20
N ASP A 51 9.67 -14.16 11.20
CA ASP A 51 10.75 -15.12 11.33
C ASP A 51 11.88 -14.75 10.38
N LEU A 52 12.93 -14.16 10.94
CA LEU A 52 14.10 -13.72 10.17
C LEU A 52 15.00 -14.88 9.72
N ARG A 53 14.91 -16.06 10.36
CA ARG A 53 15.69 -17.23 9.94
C ARG A 53 15.11 -17.85 8.68
N LEU A 54 13.78 -17.86 8.60
CA LEU A 54 13.04 -18.35 7.44
C LEU A 54 12.77 -17.26 6.39
N SER A 55 13.10 -15.99 6.70
CA SER A 55 12.76 -14.83 5.88
C SER A 55 11.25 -14.76 5.57
N LEU A 56 10.43 -14.92 6.59
CA LEU A 56 8.97 -14.93 6.49
C LEU A 56 8.31 -13.93 7.43
N ALA A 57 7.22 -13.32 6.98
CA ALA A 57 6.33 -12.50 7.81
C ALA A 57 4.88 -12.90 7.59
N MET A 58 4.10 -12.94 8.68
CA MET A 58 2.66 -13.18 8.65
C MET A 58 1.91 -11.96 9.18
N THR A 59 0.83 -11.61 8.50
CA THR A 59 -0.04 -10.48 8.87
C THR A 59 -1.40 -10.97 9.37
N GLU A 60 -2.13 -10.10 10.08
CA GLU A 60 -3.49 -10.41 10.58
C GLU A 60 -4.46 -10.82 9.46
N GLY A 61 -4.28 -10.27 8.27
CA GLY A 61 -5.06 -10.64 7.08
C GLY A 61 -4.75 -12.03 6.52
N GLY A 62 -3.90 -12.82 7.20
CA GLY A 62 -3.50 -14.18 6.81
C GLY A 62 -2.50 -14.24 5.66
N ILE A 63 -1.98 -13.09 5.20
CA ILE A 63 -0.95 -13.05 4.15
C ILE A 63 0.41 -13.40 4.76
N VAL A 64 1.11 -14.30 4.10
CA VAL A 64 2.47 -14.73 4.43
C VAL A 64 3.43 -14.23 3.35
N TYR A 65 4.27 -13.28 3.72
CA TYR A 65 5.29 -12.70 2.85
C TYR A 65 6.62 -13.44 2.99
N GLY A 66 7.21 -13.79 1.85
CA GLY A 66 8.64 -14.04 1.73
C GLY A 66 9.39 -12.72 1.68
N LEU A 67 10.51 -12.66 2.38
CA LEU A 67 11.25 -11.44 2.63
C LEU A 67 12.63 -11.50 1.98
N GLY A 68 12.89 -10.54 1.09
CA GLY A 68 14.20 -10.31 0.51
C GLY A 68 15.05 -9.39 1.39
N ARG A 69 15.53 -8.31 0.80
CA ARG A 69 16.44 -7.34 1.39
C ARG A 69 15.72 -6.40 2.35
N ARG A 70 16.25 -6.29 3.57
CA ARG A 70 15.79 -5.27 4.52
C ARG A 70 16.37 -3.91 4.14
N PHE A 71 15.56 -2.86 4.16
CA PHE A 71 16.02 -1.47 4.00
C PHE A 71 15.67 -0.65 5.25
N ARG A 72 16.34 0.49 5.45
CA ARG A 72 15.96 1.43 6.51
C ARG A 72 15.03 2.49 5.93
N LEU A 73 14.11 3.01 6.74
CA LEU A 73 13.14 4.00 6.25
C LEU A 73 13.81 5.25 5.67
N GLU A 74 14.98 5.62 6.21
CA GLU A 74 15.85 6.69 5.70
C GLU A 74 16.34 6.45 4.25
N ASP A 75 16.35 5.21 3.77
CA ASP A 75 16.71 4.84 2.40
C ASP A 75 15.52 4.93 1.41
N LEU A 76 14.37 5.45 1.87
CA LEU A 76 13.19 5.67 1.03
C LEU A 76 13.32 7.01 0.31
N THR A 77 13.62 6.98 -0.99
CA THR A 77 13.89 8.17 -1.79
C THR A 77 12.83 8.47 -2.83
N ASP A 78 11.92 7.53 -3.11
CA ASP A 78 10.89 7.68 -4.12
C ASP A 78 9.56 8.17 -3.53
N GLU A 79 8.92 9.09 -4.26
CA GLU A 79 7.64 9.70 -3.87
C GLU A 79 6.52 8.66 -3.74
N GLU A 80 6.51 7.62 -4.59
CA GLU A 80 5.52 6.54 -4.51
C GLU A 80 5.61 5.79 -3.17
N GLY A 81 6.83 5.49 -2.72
CA GLY A 81 7.10 4.86 -1.43
C GLY A 81 6.63 5.71 -0.25
N TRP A 82 6.95 7.00 -0.24
CA TRP A 82 6.49 7.92 0.81
C TRP A 82 4.97 8.01 0.88
N ALA A 83 4.33 8.07 -0.29
CA ALA A 83 2.88 8.18 -0.37
C ALA A 83 2.19 6.85 0.04
N ALA A 84 2.79 5.70 -0.30
CA ALA A 84 2.31 4.39 0.17
C ALA A 84 2.47 4.20 1.68
N LEU A 85 3.56 4.73 2.26
CA LEU A 85 3.81 4.75 3.70
C LEU A 85 2.74 5.58 4.43
N GLN A 86 2.43 6.77 3.93
CA GLN A 86 1.39 7.64 4.50
C GLN A 86 0.03 6.93 4.55
N LEU A 87 -0.38 6.31 3.44
CA LEU A 87 -1.63 5.54 3.38
C LEU A 87 -1.66 4.35 4.33
N LEU A 88 -0.51 3.69 4.56
CA LEU A 88 -0.41 2.60 5.52
C LEU A 88 -0.64 3.12 6.95
N ALA A 89 -0.01 4.24 7.31
CA ALA A 89 -0.14 4.87 8.62
C ALA A 89 -1.58 5.35 8.88
N GLU A 90 -2.19 6.05 7.91
CA GLU A 90 -3.57 6.53 8.00
C GLU A 90 -4.58 5.38 8.15
N ARG A 91 -4.41 4.30 7.37
CA ARG A 91 -5.36 3.19 7.31
C ARG A 91 -5.50 2.43 8.63
N TRP A 92 -4.39 2.21 9.32
CA TRP A 92 -4.36 1.25 10.43
C TRP A 92 -4.15 1.92 11.79
N PHE A 93 -3.62 3.13 11.83
CA PHE A 93 -3.15 3.72 13.08
C PHE A 93 -3.61 5.17 13.29
N GLY A 94 -4.41 5.74 12.37
CA GLY A 94 -5.01 7.06 12.52
C GLY A 94 -4.02 8.24 12.64
N GLY A 95 -2.72 7.98 12.38
CA GLY A 95 -1.62 8.91 12.58
C GLY A 95 -0.91 9.32 11.29
N ARG A 96 -0.35 10.54 11.29
CA ARG A 96 0.36 11.17 10.17
C ARG A 96 1.87 11.01 10.36
N VAL A 97 2.56 10.29 9.48
CA VAL A 97 4.03 10.19 9.51
C VAL A 97 4.63 11.36 8.70
N VAL A 98 4.54 12.57 9.29
CA VAL A 98 5.31 13.83 9.00
C VAL A 98 5.01 14.57 7.66
N PRO A 99 5.07 15.94 7.59
CA PRO A 99 4.25 16.73 6.65
C PRO A 99 4.98 17.40 5.47
N ARG A 100 4.34 17.41 4.29
CA ARG A 100 4.30 18.55 3.33
C ARG A 100 3.26 18.26 2.22
N ASP A 101 2.26 19.13 2.08
CA ASP A 101 1.18 19.10 1.06
C ASP A 101 0.40 17.78 0.88
N ASP A 102 0.04 17.18 2.01
CA ASP A 102 -0.58 15.85 2.13
C ASP A 102 -1.91 15.67 1.39
N LEU A 103 -2.74 16.71 1.28
CA LEU A 103 -4.07 16.54 0.72
C LEU A 103 -4.02 16.35 -0.81
N ALA A 104 -3.12 17.06 -1.50
CA ALA A 104 -3.02 16.98 -2.95
C ALA A 104 -2.42 15.65 -3.41
N ALA A 105 -1.37 15.18 -2.73
CA ALA A 105 -0.75 13.89 -3.01
C ALA A 105 -1.72 12.71 -2.72
N ALA A 106 -2.43 12.76 -1.58
CA ALA A 106 -3.43 11.74 -1.25
C ALA A 106 -4.59 11.71 -2.25
N LYS A 107 -5.09 12.89 -2.66
CA LYS A 107 -6.12 13.01 -3.70
C LYS A 107 -5.64 12.45 -5.04
N TRP A 108 -4.40 12.70 -5.42
CA TRP A 108 -3.85 12.15 -6.66
C TRP A 108 -3.66 10.63 -6.59
N LEU A 109 -3.20 10.07 -5.49
CA LEU A 109 -3.13 8.61 -5.33
C LEU A 109 -4.51 7.95 -5.36
N ALA A 110 -5.51 8.59 -4.73
CA ALA A 110 -6.89 8.13 -4.77
C ALA A 110 -7.42 8.10 -6.21
N SER A 111 -7.09 9.12 -7.03
CA SER A 111 -7.45 9.12 -8.44
C SER A 111 -6.74 8.02 -9.24
N GLN A 112 -5.45 7.74 -8.97
CA GLN A 112 -4.75 6.61 -9.60
C GLN A 112 -5.38 5.26 -9.28
N ALA A 113 -5.89 5.07 -8.06
CA ALA A 113 -6.63 3.86 -7.70
C ALA A 113 -7.96 3.74 -8.47
N MET A 114 -8.68 4.84 -8.65
CA MET A 114 -9.96 4.90 -9.37
C MET A 114 -9.80 4.67 -10.88
N VAL A 115 -8.80 5.32 -11.51
CA VAL A 115 -8.42 5.14 -12.93
C VAL A 115 -8.34 3.68 -13.30
N ARG A 116 -7.62 2.90 -12.47
CA ARG A 116 -7.37 1.48 -12.70
C ARG A 116 -8.60 0.61 -12.50
N TRP A 117 -9.54 1.06 -11.66
CA TRP A 117 -10.73 0.29 -11.30
C TRP A 117 -11.90 0.56 -12.26
N LEU A 118 -11.89 1.72 -12.88
CA LEU A 118 -12.92 2.21 -13.80
C LEU A 118 -12.49 2.17 -15.27
N ASP A 119 -11.20 1.88 -15.53
CA ASP A 119 -10.55 1.92 -16.84
C ASP A 119 -10.72 3.29 -17.54
N VAL A 120 -10.34 4.36 -16.82
CA VAL A 120 -10.44 5.75 -17.30
C VAL A 120 -9.06 6.44 -17.27
N ALA A 121 -8.89 7.49 -18.07
CA ALA A 121 -7.60 8.20 -18.14
C ALA A 121 -7.24 8.91 -16.82
N PRO A 122 -5.96 8.89 -16.39
CA PRO A 122 -5.55 9.51 -15.13
C PRO A 122 -5.48 11.04 -15.19
N PRO A 123 -5.85 11.74 -14.10
CA PRO A 123 -5.62 13.16 -14.02
C PRO A 123 -4.12 13.46 -13.83
N PRO A 124 -3.60 14.56 -14.40
CA PRO A 124 -2.21 14.94 -14.26
C PRO A 124 -1.89 15.37 -12.82
N MET A 125 -0.77 14.88 -12.30
CA MET A 125 -0.37 15.05 -10.88
C MET A 125 -0.25 16.50 -10.42
N LYS A 126 0.28 17.37 -11.29
CA LYS A 126 0.54 18.78 -10.94
C LYS A 126 -0.69 19.68 -11.08
N ASP A 127 -1.81 19.16 -11.55
CA ASP A 127 -3.06 19.92 -11.71
C ASP A 127 -4.07 19.47 -10.65
N HIS A 128 -4.00 20.11 -9.48
CA HIS A 128 -4.86 19.77 -8.36
C HIS A 128 -6.35 19.96 -8.68
N GLY A 129 -6.69 20.93 -9.53
CA GLY A 129 -8.08 21.18 -9.93
C GLY A 129 -8.63 20.06 -10.82
N LEU A 130 -7.80 19.47 -11.68
CA LEU A 130 -8.20 18.27 -12.43
C LEU A 130 -8.29 17.02 -11.56
N VAL A 131 -7.41 16.89 -10.56
CA VAL A 131 -7.50 15.78 -9.59
C VAL A 131 -8.80 15.86 -8.80
N GLU A 132 -9.20 17.04 -8.31
CA GLU A 132 -10.45 17.21 -7.57
C GLU A 132 -11.68 16.90 -8.43
N ARG A 133 -11.77 17.47 -9.64
CA ARG A 133 -12.87 17.16 -10.57
C ARG A 133 -12.95 15.66 -10.92
N PHE A 134 -11.79 15.01 -11.03
CA PHE A 134 -11.74 13.57 -11.28
C PHE A 134 -12.32 12.78 -10.08
N LEU A 135 -11.96 13.14 -8.86
CA LEU A 135 -12.47 12.49 -7.66
C LEU A 135 -13.99 12.68 -7.52
N ASP A 136 -14.50 13.88 -7.81
CA ASP A 136 -15.94 14.17 -7.75
C ASP A 136 -16.72 13.37 -8.81
N ALA A 137 -16.19 13.27 -10.03
CA ALA A 137 -16.84 12.57 -11.13
C ALA A 137 -16.88 11.05 -10.94
N TYR A 138 -15.85 10.46 -10.33
CA TYR A 138 -15.65 9.02 -10.32
C TYR A 138 -15.73 8.37 -8.92
N GLY A 139 -15.71 9.18 -7.86
CA GLY A 139 -15.63 8.69 -6.48
C GLY A 139 -16.79 7.77 -6.10
N GLU A 140 -18.03 8.18 -6.38
CA GLU A 140 -19.22 7.37 -6.05
C GLU A 140 -19.29 6.08 -6.88
N VAL A 141 -18.99 6.17 -8.17
CA VAL A 141 -18.99 5.01 -9.08
C VAL A 141 -17.95 3.98 -8.65
N TYR A 142 -16.75 4.45 -8.29
CA TYR A 142 -15.68 3.61 -7.75
C TYR A 142 -16.10 2.93 -6.45
N LEU A 143 -16.67 3.66 -5.49
CA LEU A 143 -17.10 3.09 -4.20
C LEU A 143 -18.22 2.06 -4.38
N ALA A 144 -19.20 2.34 -5.24
CA ALA A 144 -20.31 1.44 -5.53
C ALA A 144 -19.82 0.12 -6.12
N ARG A 145 -18.99 0.18 -7.17
CA ARG A 145 -18.47 -1.04 -7.79
C ARG A 145 -17.49 -1.79 -6.85
N ARG A 146 -16.69 -1.08 -6.06
CA ARG A 146 -15.75 -1.68 -5.08
C ARG A 146 -16.46 -2.47 -4.00
N ARG A 147 -17.58 -1.96 -3.49
CA ARG A 147 -18.45 -2.66 -2.54
C ARG A 147 -18.98 -3.98 -3.12
N ASN A 148 -19.26 -3.99 -4.42
CA ASN A 148 -19.77 -5.15 -5.14
C ASN A 148 -18.67 -6.07 -5.68
N ARG A 149 -17.38 -5.76 -5.43
CA ARG A 149 -16.20 -6.49 -5.95
C ARG A 149 -16.19 -6.66 -7.47
N GLN A 150 -16.79 -5.74 -8.21
CA GLN A 150 -16.87 -5.76 -9.67
C GLN A 150 -15.92 -4.73 -10.27
N PRO A 151 -14.70 -5.09 -10.69
CA PRO A 151 -13.88 -4.19 -11.50
C PRO A 151 -14.59 -3.89 -12.84
N ALA A 152 -14.19 -2.79 -13.49
CA ALA A 152 -14.60 -2.48 -14.86
C ALA A 152 -14.28 -3.62 -15.83
#